data_AF-A0A3N1D1U8-F1
#
_entry.id   AF-A0A3N1D1U8-F1
#
_cell.length_a   1.000
_cell.length_b   1.000
_cell.length_c   1.000
_cell.angle_alpha   90.00
_cell.angle_beta   90.00
_cell.angle_gamma   90.00
#
_symmetry.space_group_name_H-M   'P 1'
#
loop_
_entity.id
_entity.type
_entity.pdbx_description
1 polymer ?
#
loop_
_entity_poly.entity_id
_entity_poly.type
_entity_poly.pdbx_seq_one_letter_code
_entity_poly.pdbx_strand_id
1 'polypeptide(L)'
;MMKDRLLNLHVEMDRSRYFSVSWERAEKLIGEVMGDLPDLRPPGSPEPGNEQVPPEVLEAFAKLPELNRPYGGTVASFVFDAPDRDLYQWSYDSCLMVAFNAMTGYGAFLWVARAESGLHIDPGEPEHVWWLSDGSCPPSTDPHVRNPLQTPPYHDPRCALPAPQVRAVLEEFCRTGSGHRPTSIEWTPGDGYGQRLDGPRLLPAPAQEGIDHLVISDDPWS
;
A
#
# COMPACT_ATOMS: atom_id res chain seq x y z
N MET A 1 28.71 -18.03 -2.11
CA MET A 1 27.79 -18.74 -1.19
C MET A 1 27.16 -17.67 -0.31
N MET A 2 26.02 -17.11 -0.73
CA MET A 2 25.31 -16.12 0.07
C MET A 2 24.78 -16.83 1.31
N LYS A 3 25.15 -16.36 2.51
CA LYS A 3 24.51 -16.77 3.76
C LYS A 3 23.01 -16.53 3.59
N ASP A 4 22.19 -17.53 3.93
CA ASP A 4 20.74 -17.37 4.07
C ASP A 4 20.50 -16.17 4.98
N ARG A 5 20.19 -15.02 4.38
CA ARG A 5 19.80 -13.82 5.12
C ARG A 5 18.37 -14.08 5.55
N LEU A 6 18.18 -14.43 6.81
CA LEU A 6 16.87 -14.41 7.44
C LEU A 6 16.44 -12.95 7.50
N LEU A 7 15.59 -12.54 6.56
CA LEU A 7 14.97 -11.23 6.58
C LEU A 7 13.96 -11.20 7.74
N ASN A 8 14.04 -10.18 8.59
CA ASN A 8 13.07 -10.01 9.65
C ASN A 8 11.82 -9.33 9.08
N LEU A 9 10.66 -9.95 9.26
CA LEU A 9 9.39 -9.32 8.92
C LEU A 9 8.98 -8.35 10.02
N HIS A 10 8.81 -7.08 9.65
CA HIS A 10 8.24 -6.04 10.47
C HIS A 10 6.90 -5.60 9.91
N VAL A 11 5.92 -5.38 10.78
CA VAL A 11 4.60 -4.90 10.37
C VAL A 11 4.29 -3.60 11.09
N GLU A 12 4.01 -2.55 10.32
CA GLU A 12 3.53 -1.27 10.83
C GLU A 12 2.06 -1.08 10.44
N MET A 13 1.19 -0.87 11.44
CA MET A 13 -0.25 -0.68 11.25
C MET A 13 -0.78 0.28 12.32
N ASP A 14 -1.50 1.34 11.93
CA ASP A 14 -2.16 2.28 12.84
C ASP A 14 -1.31 2.69 14.06
N ARG A 15 -0.04 3.07 13.81
CA ARG A 15 0.98 3.48 14.81
C ARG A 15 1.54 2.36 15.69
N SER A 16 1.14 1.12 15.47
CA SER A 16 1.73 -0.07 16.10
C SER A 16 2.83 -0.63 15.22
N ARG A 17 3.93 -1.09 15.82
CA ARG A 17 5.04 -1.76 15.14
C ARG A 17 5.29 -3.13 15.76
N TYR A 18 5.36 -4.15 14.93
CA TYR A 18 5.64 -5.53 15.32
C TYR A 18 6.97 -5.96 14.68
N PHE A 19 7.84 -6.60 15.47
CA PHE A 19 9.20 -7.01 15.05
C PHE A 19 9.33 -8.53 15.06
N SER A 20 10.12 -9.08 14.12
CA SER A 20 10.43 -10.52 14.00
C SER A 20 9.17 -11.40 14.07
N VAL A 21 8.23 -11.09 13.18
CA VAL A 21 6.89 -11.66 13.18
C VAL A 21 6.91 -13.11 12.70
N SER A 22 6.39 -14.05 13.51
CA SER A 22 6.15 -15.44 13.08
C SER A 22 5.02 -15.51 12.04
N TRP A 23 4.95 -16.60 11.27
CA TRP A 23 3.84 -16.80 10.32
C TRP A 23 2.46 -16.65 10.97
N GLU A 24 2.22 -17.30 12.12
CA GLU A 24 0.95 -17.23 12.84
C GLU A 24 0.57 -15.78 13.21
N ARG A 25 1.57 -14.96 13.57
CA ARG A 25 1.33 -13.55 13.86
C ARG A 25 1.11 -12.74 12.59
N ALA A 26 1.83 -13.03 11.50
CA ALA A 26 1.63 -12.40 10.20
C ALA A 26 0.22 -12.68 9.67
N GLU A 27 -0.24 -13.93 9.74
CA GLU A 27 -1.59 -14.35 9.34
C GLU A 27 -2.67 -13.59 10.10
N LYS A 28 -2.51 -13.43 11.42
CA LYS A 28 -3.42 -12.60 12.23
C LYS A 28 -3.40 -11.14 11.81
N LEU A 29 -2.23 -10.56 11.54
CA LEU A 29 -2.11 -9.17 11.07
C LEU A 29 -2.74 -8.97 9.69
N ILE A 30 -2.63 -9.96 8.80
CA ILE A 30 -3.34 -9.96 7.50
C ILE A 30 -4.85 -9.92 7.74
N GLY A 31 -5.37 -10.74 8.67
CA GLY A 31 -6.78 -10.69 9.09
C GLY A 31 -7.20 -9.30 9.59
N GLU A 32 -6.38 -8.69 10.46
CA GLU A 32 -6.62 -7.34 11.00
C GLU A 32 -6.64 -6.27 9.88
N VAL A 33 -5.70 -6.30 8.92
CA VAL A 33 -5.67 -5.39 7.76
C VAL A 33 -6.94 -5.54 6.91
N MET A 34 -7.37 -6.78 6.68
CA MET A 34 -8.56 -7.07 5.88
C MET A 34 -9.87 -6.89 6.66
N GLY A 35 -9.80 -6.60 7.96
CA GLY A 35 -10.96 -6.37 8.82
C GLY A 35 -11.76 -7.64 9.13
N ASP A 36 -11.11 -8.81 9.23
CA ASP A 36 -11.72 -10.12 9.44
C ASP A 36 -12.91 -10.40 8.51
N LEU A 37 -12.82 -9.92 7.26
CA LEU A 37 -13.79 -10.29 6.24
C LEU A 37 -13.79 -11.83 6.09
N PRO A 38 -14.95 -12.51 6.19
CA PRO A 38 -15.02 -13.91 5.80
C PRO A 38 -14.55 -14.03 4.35
N ASP A 39 -14.04 -15.19 3.96
CA ASP A 39 -13.48 -15.42 2.62
C ASP A 39 -14.55 -15.10 1.54
N LEU A 40 -14.57 -13.84 1.10
CA LEU A 40 -15.58 -13.32 0.20
C LEU A 40 -15.18 -13.81 -1.18
N ARG A 41 -15.97 -14.73 -1.73
CA ARG A 41 -15.93 -14.98 -3.17
C ARG A 41 -15.99 -13.63 -3.87
N PRO A 42 -15.19 -13.41 -4.93
CA PRO A 42 -15.20 -12.16 -5.65
C PRO A 42 -16.66 -11.82 -6.00
N PRO A 43 -17.12 -10.58 -5.73
CA PRO A 43 -18.46 -10.20 -6.15
C PRO A 43 -18.53 -10.46 -7.65
N GLY A 44 -19.49 -11.31 -8.06
CA GLY A 44 -19.75 -11.51 -9.48
C GLY A 44 -19.91 -10.14 -10.12
N SER A 45 -19.25 -9.91 -11.25
CA SER A 45 -19.30 -8.64 -11.97
C SER A 45 -20.74 -8.13 -11.97
N PRO A 46 -21.00 -6.93 -11.43
CA PRO A 46 -22.35 -6.40 -11.46
C PRO A 46 -22.75 -6.29 -12.93
N GLU A 47 -23.85 -6.94 -13.31
CA GLU A 47 -24.47 -6.65 -14.60
C GLU A 47 -24.75 -5.15 -14.65
N PRO A 48 -24.66 -4.51 -15.83
CA PRO A 48 -24.89 -3.08 -15.98
C PRO A 48 -26.38 -2.76 -15.80
N GLY A 49 -26.84 -2.82 -14.54
CA GLY A 49 -28.13 -2.33 -14.09
C GLY A 49 -27.98 -0.85 -13.79
N ASN A 50 -28.72 -0.03 -14.51
CA ASN A 50 -28.86 1.41 -14.28
C ASN A 50 -29.67 1.65 -13.00
N GLU A 51 -29.12 1.27 -11.85
CA GLU A 51 -29.79 1.40 -10.56
C GLU A 51 -29.21 2.62 -9.85
N GLN A 52 -29.88 3.76 -10.06
CA GLN A 52 -29.65 4.94 -9.25
C GLN A 52 -29.89 4.56 -7.79
N VAL A 53 -28.85 4.68 -6.97
CA VAL A 53 -28.93 4.41 -5.54
C VAL A 53 -30.06 5.27 -4.96
N PRO A 54 -31.11 4.65 -4.37
CA PRO A 54 -32.24 5.38 -3.86
C PRO A 54 -31.80 6.45 -2.84
N PRO A 55 -32.39 7.66 -2.85
CA PRO A 55 -31.99 8.75 -1.94
C PRO A 55 -32.03 8.36 -0.47
N GLU A 56 -32.94 7.47 -0.11
CA GLU A 56 -33.11 6.87 1.21
C GLU A 56 -31.90 6.02 1.67
N VAL A 57 -31.19 5.39 0.73
CA VAL A 57 -29.94 4.67 1.02
C VAL A 57 -28.79 5.65 1.28
N LEU A 58 -28.70 6.72 0.50
CA LEU A 58 -27.72 7.80 0.73
C LEU A 58 -27.97 8.51 2.06
N GLU A 59 -29.23 8.73 2.41
CA GLU A 59 -29.62 9.35 3.68
C GLU A 59 -29.35 8.41 4.86
N ALA A 60 -29.49 7.09 4.68
CA ALA A 60 -29.08 6.10 5.68
C ALA A 60 -27.56 6.10 5.89
N PHE A 61 -26.76 6.22 4.82
CA PHE A 61 -25.29 6.36 4.92
C PHE A 61 -24.89 7.65 5.66
N ALA A 62 -25.58 8.76 5.43
CA ALA A 62 -25.32 10.03 6.11
C ALA A 62 -25.70 10.03 7.61
N LYS A 63 -26.55 9.09 8.04
CA LYS A 63 -27.01 8.93 9.43
C LYS A 63 -26.21 7.90 10.23
N LEU A 64 -25.32 7.15 9.58
CA LEU A 64 -24.40 6.28 10.29
C LEU A 64 -23.46 7.16 11.14
N PRO A 65 -23.18 6.79 12.41
CA PRO A 65 -22.18 7.51 13.20
C PRO A 65 -20.89 7.54 12.40
N GLU A 66 -20.17 8.68 12.42
CA GLU A 66 -18.87 8.80 11.78
C GLU A 66 -18.02 7.60 12.19
N LEU A 67 -17.88 6.66 11.24
CA LEU A 67 -17.13 5.45 11.48
C LEU A 67 -15.72 5.95 11.71
N ASN A 68 -15.18 5.78 12.92
CA ASN A 68 -13.80 6.12 13.29
C ASN A 68 -12.72 5.39 12.45
N ARG A 69 -13.09 4.78 11.32
CA ARG A 69 -12.15 4.32 10.30
C ARG A 69 -11.92 5.48 9.34
N PRO A 70 -10.67 5.94 9.16
CA PRO A 70 -10.39 7.00 8.19
C PRO A 70 -10.95 6.58 6.83
N TYR A 71 -11.71 7.48 6.22
CA TYR A 71 -12.29 7.32 4.89
C TYR A 71 -11.23 6.72 3.95
N GLY A 72 -11.48 5.52 3.43
CA GLY A 72 -10.64 4.86 2.43
C GLY A 72 -9.70 3.73 2.88
N GLY A 73 -9.85 3.21 4.11
CA GLY A 73 -9.35 1.88 4.46
C GLY A 73 -8.15 1.81 5.41
N THR A 74 -7.81 0.58 5.82
CA THR A 74 -6.67 0.25 6.68
C THR A 74 -5.39 0.25 5.86
N VAL A 75 -4.31 0.82 6.40
CA VAL A 75 -2.99 0.84 5.77
C VAL A 75 -2.01 0.05 6.64
N ALA A 76 -1.20 -0.78 6.01
CA ALA A 76 -0.10 -1.49 6.67
C ALA A 76 1.14 -1.57 5.79
N SER A 77 2.30 -1.68 6.42
CA SER A 77 3.59 -1.91 5.77
C SER A 77 4.20 -3.21 6.28
N PHE A 78 4.59 -4.09 5.36
CA PHE A 78 5.30 -5.33 5.61
C PHE A 78 6.73 -5.16 5.11
N VAL A 79 7.68 -5.13 6.04
CA VAL A 79 9.06 -4.72 5.77
C VAL A 79 9.99 -5.89 6.03
N PHE A 80 10.94 -6.10 5.13
CA PHE A 80 12.04 -7.02 5.31
C PHE A 80 13.36 -6.25 5.46
N ASP A 81 13.96 -6.39 6.64
CA ASP A 81 15.21 -5.72 7.00
C ASP A 81 16.39 -6.69 7.06
N ALA A 82 17.56 -6.20 6.66
CA ALA A 82 18.82 -6.85 6.97
C ALA A 82 19.06 -6.79 8.49
N PRO A 83 19.52 -7.89 9.13
CA PRO A 83 19.58 -8.04 10.58
C PRO A 83 20.52 -7.06 11.31
N ASP A 84 21.25 -6.21 10.60
CA ASP A 84 22.30 -5.32 11.10
C ASP A 84 22.01 -3.82 10.90
N ARG A 85 20.81 -3.42 10.45
CA ARG A 85 20.50 -2.01 10.16
C ARG A 85 19.59 -1.35 11.18
N ASP A 86 19.91 -0.09 11.50
CA ASP A 86 19.16 0.77 12.41
C ASP A 86 17.86 1.25 11.73
N LEU A 87 16.72 1.01 12.37
CA LEU A 87 15.36 1.16 11.81
C LEU A 87 14.95 2.62 11.57
N TYR A 88 15.76 3.59 12.01
CA TYR A 88 15.45 5.01 11.92
C TYR A 88 15.72 5.64 10.55
N GLN A 89 16.28 4.92 9.56
CA GLN A 89 16.76 5.51 8.30
C GLN A 89 16.22 4.89 6.99
N TRP A 90 15.00 4.34 6.96
CA TRP A 90 14.47 3.67 5.73
C TRP A 90 15.43 2.57 5.26
N SER A 91 15.89 1.78 6.22
CA SER A 91 16.99 0.85 6.09
C SER A 91 16.56 -0.56 5.68
N TYR A 92 15.42 -0.65 4.99
CA TYR A 92 14.85 -1.90 4.53
C TYR A 92 15.47 -2.39 3.23
N ASP A 93 15.55 -3.71 3.08
CA ASP A 93 15.89 -4.34 1.81
C ASP A 93 14.69 -4.23 0.85
N SER A 94 13.49 -4.49 1.38
CA SER A 94 12.23 -4.33 0.66
C SER A 94 11.08 -3.96 1.60
N CYS A 95 10.07 -3.27 1.07
CA CYS A 95 8.86 -2.90 1.78
C CYS A 95 7.65 -3.11 0.86
N LEU A 96 6.66 -3.86 1.35
CA LEU A 96 5.35 -4.02 0.75
C LEU A 96 4.33 -3.23 1.58
N MET A 97 3.84 -2.13 1.04
CA MET A 97 2.76 -1.35 1.60
C MET A 97 1.43 -1.82 1.00
N VAL A 98 0.42 -1.93 1.84
CA VAL A 98 -0.95 -2.27 1.45
C VAL A 98 -1.91 -1.24 2.01
N ALA A 99 -2.89 -0.87 1.21
CA ALA A 99 -4.09 -0.19 1.66
C ALA A 99 -5.31 -1.01 1.28
N PHE A 100 -6.23 -1.21 2.21
CA PHE A 100 -7.41 -2.04 2.00
C PHE A 100 -8.67 -1.35 2.53
N ASN A 101 -9.64 -1.13 1.63
CA ASN A 101 -10.95 -0.60 1.97
C ASN A 101 -11.96 -1.74 2.11
N ALA A 102 -12.18 -2.18 3.35
CA ALA A 102 -13.13 -3.26 3.67
C ALA A 102 -14.58 -2.94 3.27
N MET A 103 -14.95 -1.66 3.12
CA MET A 103 -16.30 -1.28 2.68
C MET A 103 -16.55 -1.59 1.21
N THR A 104 -15.51 -1.48 0.38
CA THR A 104 -15.59 -1.77 -1.06
C THR A 104 -15.07 -3.15 -1.41
N GLY A 105 -14.30 -3.78 -0.52
CA GLY A 105 -13.68 -5.09 -0.74
C GLY A 105 -12.46 -5.03 -1.65
N TYR A 106 -11.89 -3.83 -1.86
CA TYR A 106 -10.72 -3.60 -2.70
C TYR A 106 -9.53 -3.11 -1.88
N GLY A 107 -8.33 -3.48 -2.32
CA GLY A 107 -7.08 -2.91 -1.84
C GLY A 107 -6.10 -2.67 -2.98
N ALA A 108 -4.97 -2.06 -2.65
CA ALA A 108 -3.89 -1.80 -3.59
C ALA A 108 -2.56 -1.96 -2.88
N PHE A 109 -1.53 -2.27 -3.65
CA PHE A 109 -0.17 -2.44 -3.15
C PHE A 109 0.77 -1.44 -3.76
N LEU A 110 1.79 -1.15 -2.96
CA LEU A 110 3.01 -0.53 -3.39
C LEU A 110 4.16 -1.37 -2.85
N TRP A 111 5.07 -1.78 -3.73
CA TRP A 111 6.28 -2.48 -3.36
C TRP A 111 7.50 -1.64 -3.76
N VAL A 112 8.48 -1.59 -2.87
CA VAL A 112 9.74 -0.87 -3.11
C VAL A 112 10.89 -1.69 -2.57
N ALA A 113 11.98 -1.74 -3.33
CA ALA A 113 13.26 -2.26 -2.89
C ALA A 113 14.36 -1.26 -3.19
N ARG A 114 15.45 -1.33 -2.42
CA ARG A 114 16.63 -0.49 -2.65
C ARG A 114 17.57 -1.18 -3.63
N ALA A 115 18.20 -0.45 -4.54
CA ALA A 115 19.30 -0.99 -5.35
C ALA A 115 20.45 -1.57 -4.52
N GLU A 116 20.71 -0.96 -3.36
CA GLU A 116 21.76 -1.38 -2.44
C GLU A 116 21.34 -2.56 -1.57
N SER A 117 20.09 -3.03 -1.71
CA SER A 117 19.63 -4.23 -1.01
C SER A 117 20.38 -5.44 -1.55
N GLY A 118 20.53 -6.48 -0.71
CA GLY A 118 21.05 -7.76 -1.19
C GLY A 118 20.10 -8.50 -2.14
N LEU A 119 18.94 -7.89 -2.43
CA LEU A 119 17.90 -8.44 -3.28
C LEU A 119 18.34 -8.33 -4.74
N HIS A 120 18.34 -9.46 -5.46
CA HIS A 120 18.56 -9.41 -6.90
C HIS A 120 17.32 -8.79 -7.57
N ILE A 121 17.44 -7.54 -8.02
CA ILE A 121 16.47 -6.89 -8.90
C ILE A 121 16.92 -7.16 -10.33
N ASP A 122 15.98 -7.45 -11.23
CA ASP A 122 16.28 -7.84 -12.61
C ASP A 122 17.17 -6.81 -13.33
N PRO A 123 18.19 -7.26 -14.08
CA PRO A 123 19.10 -6.37 -14.80
C PRO A 123 18.35 -5.62 -15.90
N GLY A 124 17.98 -4.38 -15.62
CA GLY A 124 17.18 -3.51 -16.50
C GLY A 124 16.16 -2.67 -15.76
N GLU A 125 15.83 -3.03 -14.51
CA GLU A 125 15.00 -2.20 -13.64
C GLU A 125 15.83 -1.05 -13.02
N PRO A 126 15.30 0.19 -12.94
CA PRO A 126 15.99 1.29 -12.27
C PRO A 126 16.39 0.98 -10.82
N GLU A 127 17.42 1.64 -10.30
CA GLU A 127 17.93 1.38 -8.95
C GLU A 127 16.92 1.66 -7.81
N HIS A 128 15.85 2.41 -8.08
CA HIS A 128 14.80 2.75 -7.12
C HIS A 128 13.45 2.65 -7.83
N VAL A 129 12.95 1.44 -8.06
CA VAL A 129 11.63 1.26 -8.67
C VAL A 129 10.57 1.09 -7.60
N TRP A 130 9.60 1.99 -7.65
CA TRP A 130 8.32 1.81 -6.98
C TRP A 130 7.45 0.98 -7.92
N TRP A 131 6.91 -0.11 -7.43
CA TRP A 131 5.99 -0.96 -8.18
C TRP A 131 4.62 -0.87 -7.55
N LEU A 132 3.59 -0.73 -8.37
CA LEU A 132 2.20 -0.68 -7.94
C LEU A 132 1.49 -1.93 -8.43
N SER A 133 0.51 -2.40 -7.66
CA SER A 133 -0.37 -3.46 -8.14
C SER A 133 -1.03 -3.05 -9.46
N ASP A 134 -1.18 -4.00 -10.38
CA ASP A 134 -1.87 -3.78 -11.64
C ASP A 134 -3.15 -4.63 -11.72
N GLY A 135 -4.29 -3.98 -11.55
CA GLY A 135 -5.60 -4.62 -11.60
C GLY A 135 -6.00 -4.88 -13.04
N SER A 136 -6.04 -6.16 -13.43
CA SER A 136 -6.49 -6.58 -14.76
C SER A 136 -7.96 -6.26 -15.05
N CYS A 137 -8.78 -6.12 -14.01
CA CYS A 137 -10.19 -5.75 -14.11
C CYS A 137 -10.51 -4.72 -13.01
N PRO A 138 -10.15 -3.44 -13.20
CA PRO A 138 -10.36 -2.42 -12.19
C PRO A 138 -11.86 -2.17 -11.99
N PRO A 139 -12.27 -1.75 -10.77
CA PRO A 139 -13.66 -1.44 -10.50
C PRO A 139 -14.16 -0.27 -11.37
N SER A 140 -15.43 -0.32 -11.77
CA SER A 140 -16.08 0.73 -12.57
C SER A 140 -16.25 2.06 -11.82
N THR A 141 -16.12 2.03 -10.50
CA THR A 141 -16.22 3.20 -9.61
C THR A 141 -15.00 3.20 -8.70
N ASP A 142 -14.48 4.39 -8.40
CA ASP A 142 -13.32 4.54 -7.53
C ASP A 142 -13.57 3.88 -6.16
N PRO A 143 -12.78 2.86 -5.77
CA PRO A 143 -12.96 2.16 -4.51
C PRO A 143 -12.46 2.96 -3.30
N HIS A 144 -11.93 4.17 -3.51
CA HIS A 144 -11.35 5.06 -2.51
C HIS A 144 -10.28 4.36 -1.68
N VAL A 145 -9.39 3.61 -2.31
CA VAL A 145 -8.28 2.94 -1.60
C VAL A 145 -7.20 3.98 -1.30
N ARG A 146 -6.93 4.24 -0.01
CA ARG A 146 -5.95 5.24 0.42
C ARG A 146 -4.57 4.96 -0.13
N ASN A 147 -3.86 6.01 -0.52
CA ASN A 147 -2.44 5.90 -0.82
C ASN A 147 -1.63 5.92 0.49
N PRO A 148 -0.77 4.93 0.77
CA PRO A 148 0.09 4.93 1.95
C PRO A 148 1.04 6.13 1.99
N LEU A 149 1.39 6.70 0.83
CA LEU A 149 2.27 7.87 0.68
C LEU A 149 1.53 9.21 0.74
N GLN A 150 0.20 9.19 0.99
CA GLN A 150 -0.67 10.35 1.25
C GLN A 150 -0.90 11.33 0.09
N THR A 151 -0.02 11.40 -0.92
CA THR A 151 -0.18 12.28 -2.08
C THR A 151 0.08 11.53 -3.37
N PRO A 152 -0.91 11.33 -4.27
CA PRO A 152 -2.32 11.70 -4.11
C PRO A 152 -2.99 10.94 -2.96
N PRO A 153 -4.15 11.38 -2.43
CA PRO A 153 -4.78 10.77 -1.25
C PRO A 153 -5.24 9.32 -1.47
N TYR A 154 -5.50 8.93 -2.72
CA TYR A 154 -5.97 7.61 -3.11
C TYR A 154 -5.10 7.04 -4.23
N HIS A 155 -5.05 5.71 -4.32
CA HIS A 155 -4.44 5.03 -5.45
C HIS A 155 -5.23 5.27 -6.75
N ASP A 156 -4.55 5.15 -7.89
CA ASP A 156 -5.22 5.02 -9.19
C ASP A 156 -6.17 3.80 -9.14
N PRO A 157 -7.44 3.91 -9.54
CA PRO A 157 -8.37 2.78 -9.55
C PRO A 157 -7.87 1.56 -10.35
N ARG A 158 -6.98 1.77 -11.34
CA ARG A 158 -6.30 0.69 -12.07
C ARG A 158 -5.37 -0.17 -11.20
N CYS A 159 -4.98 0.33 -10.03
CA CYS A 159 -4.19 -0.44 -9.07
C CYS A 159 -5.05 -1.27 -8.11
N ALA A 160 -6.38 -1.10 -8.13
CA ALA A 160 -7.26 -1.77 -7.18
C ALA A 160 -7.43 -3.26 -7.51
N LEU A 161 -7.32 -4.09 -6.48
CA LEU A 161 -7.46 -5.53 -6.51
C LEU A 161 -8.57 -5.97 -5.54
N PRO A 162 -9.39 -6.97 -5.92
CA PRO A 162 -10.36 -7.57 -5.02
C PRO A 162 -9.69 -8.30 -3.84
N ALA A 163 -10.41 -8.38 -2.72
CA ALA A 163 -9.94 -8.96 -1.47
C ALA A 163 -9.21 -10.32 -1.59
N PRO A 164 -9.66 -11.30 -2.40
CA PRO A 164 -8.94 -12.57 -2.56
C PRO A 164 -7.52 -12.41 -3.11
N GLN A 165 -7.32 -11.48 -4.04
CA GLN A 165 -6.00 -11.18 -4.59
C GLN A 165 -5.14 -10.44 -3.57
N VAL A 166 -5.73 -9.51 -2.81
CA VAL A 166 -5.03 -8.82 -1.71
C VAL A 166 -4.52 -9.82 -0.68
N ARG A 167 -5.36 -10.79 -0.27
CA ARG A 167 -4.95 -11.87 0.63
C ARG A 167 -3.81 -12.69 0.03
N ALA A 168 -3.94 -13.13 -1.21
CA ALA A 168 -2.93 -13.98 -1.87
C ALA A 168 -1.55 -13.31 -1.90
N VAL A 169 -1.49 -12.02 -2.22
CA VAL A 169 -0.24 -11.23 -2.26
C VAL A 169 0.41 -11.14 -0.88
N LEU A 170 -0.38 -10.80 0.15
CA LEU A 170 0.13 -10.69 1.52
C LEU A 170 0.64 -12.04 2.06
N GLU A 171 -0.11 -13.11 1.81
CA GLU A 171 0.29 -14.46 2.20
C GLU A 171 1.56 -14.90 1.47
N GLU A 172 1.67 -14.68 0.16
CA GLU A 172 2.86 -15.00 -0.62
C GLU A 172 4.08 -14.26 -0.09
N PHE A 173 3.98 -12.94 0.10
CA PHE A 173 5.08 -12.11 0.59
C PHE A 173 5.58 -12.57 1.97
N CYS A 174 4.65 -12.81 2.90
CA CYS A 174 4.99 -13.21 4.27
C CYS A 174 5.47 -14.66 4.36
N ARG A 175 4.90 -15.61 3.61
CA ARG A 175 5.32 -17.04 3.64
C ARG A 175 6.66 -17.25 2.97
N THR A 176 6.89 -16.60 1.83
CA THR A 176 8.13 -16.80 1.06
C THR A 176 9.33 -16.20 1.79
N GLY A 177 9.12 -15.12 2.56
CA GLY A 177 10.16 -14.55 3.41
C GLY A 177 11.35 -13.95 2.64
N SER A 178 11.21 -13.76 1.33
CA SER A 178 12.32 -13.43 0.45
C SER A 178 12.52 -11.94 0.22
N GLY A 179 11.52 -11.12 0.56
CA GLY A 179 11.48 -9.69 0.22
C GLY A 179 11.24 -9.39 -1.26
N HIS A 180 11.22 -10.41 -2.13
CA HIS A 180 10.90 -10.21 -3.54
C HIS A 180 9.44 -9.79 -3.73
N ARG A 181 9.24 -9.03 -4.80
CA ARG A 181 7.92 -8.65 -5.29
C ARG A 181 7.07 -9.92 -5.52
N PRO A 182 5.87 -10.02 -4.91
CA PRO A 182 4.98 -11.17 -5.11
C PRO A 182 4.62 -11.41 -6.56
N THR A 183 4.43 -12.67 -6.94
CA THR A 183 4.15 -13.12 -8.32
C THR A 183 2.67 -13.45 -8.56
N SER A 184 1.85 -13.45 -7.52
CA SER A 184 0.40 -13.70 -7.59
C SER A 184 -0.42 -12.62 -8.29
N ILE A 185 0.18 -11.48 -8.64
CA ILE A 185 -0.45 -10.38 -9.36
C ILE A 185 0.52 -9.79 -10.38
N GLU A 186 -0.04 -8.99 -11.28
CA GLU A 186 0.73 -8.12 -12.17
C GLU A 186 1.13 -6.82 -11.44
N TRP A 187 2.23 -6.23 -11.91
CA TRP A 187 2.77 -4.99 -11.36
C TRP A 187 3.06 -4.00 -12.47
N THR A 188 2.85 -2.72 -12.17
CA THR A 188 3.22 -1.61 -13.05
C THR A 188 4.29 -0.73 -12.39
N PRO A 189 5.20 -0.12 -13.16
CA PRO A 189 6.09 0.90 -12.64
C PRO A 189 5.30 2.11 -12.11
N GLY A 190 5.71 2.58 -10.93
CA GLY A 190 5.20 3.78 -10.29
C GLY A 190 6.32 4.76 -9.91
N ASP A 191 5.91 5.91 -9.38
CA ASP A 191 6.81 6.91 -8.81
C ASP A 191 6.83 6.86 -7.27
N GLY A 192 7.71 7.67 -6.66
CA GLY A 192 7.80 7.81 -5.19
C GLY A 192 6.62 8.51 -4.52
N TYR A 193 5.55 8.76 -5.26
CA TYR A 193 4.26 9.28 -4.78
C TYR A 193 3.14 8.23 -4.93
N GLY A 194 3.45 7.03 -5.42
CA GLY A 194 2.47 5.96 -5.59
C GLY A 194 1.58 6.14 -6.82
N GLN A 195 2.03 6.92 -7.82
CA GLN A 195 1.33 7.07 -9.10
C GLN A 195 1.94 6.18 -10.17
N ARG A 196 1.11 5.66 -11.07
CA ARG A 196 1.56 4.87 -12.22
C ARG A 196 2.35 5.73 -13.21
N LEU A 197 3.46 5.21 -13.72
CA LEU A 197 4.25 5.88 -14.76
C LEU A 197 3.67 5.72 -16.17
N ASP A 198 2.78 4.74 -16.36
CA ASP A 198 2.08 4.49 -17.63
C ASP A 198 0.82 5.36 -17.84
N GLY A 199 0.46 6.18 -16.86
CA GLY A 199 -0.71 7.04 -16.89
C GLY A 199 -0.40 8.52 -17.15
N PRO A 200 -1.43 9.34 -17.39
CA PRO A 200 -1.26 10.79 -17.34
C PRO A 200 -0.82 11.18 -15.93
N ARG A 201 0.40 11.72 -15.80
CA ARG A 201 0.97 12.16 -14.53
C ARG A 201 0.02 13.20 -13.92
N LEU A 202 -0.63 12.86 -12.81
CA LEU A 202 -1.31 13.86 -12.00
C LEU A 202 -0.18 14.61 -11.29
N LEU A 203 0.24 15.74 -11.86
CA LEU A 203 1.20 16.60 -11.19
C LEU A 203 0.67 16.86 -9.78
N PRO A 204 1.54 16.80 -8.74
CA PRO A 204 1.12 17.25 -7.42
C PRO A 204 0.52 18.65 -7.62
N ALA A 205 -0.63 18.91 -6.99
CA ALA A 205 -1.19 20.26 -6.98
C ALA A 205 -0.03 21.23 -6.69
N PRO A 206 0.12 22.34 -7.44
CA PRO A 206 1.22 23.26 -7.22
C PRO A 206 1.24 23.54 -5.73
N ALA A 207 2.38 23.26 -5.10
CA ALA A 207 2.57 23.57 -3.69
C ALA A 207 2.02 24.98 -3.49
N GLN A 208 1.11 25.16 -2.54
CA GLN A 208 0.67 26.50 -2.18
C GLN A 208 1.94 27.29 -1.85
N GLU A 209 2.38 28.12 -2.80
CA GLU A 209 3.42 29.11 -2.61
C GLU A 209 2.90 30.03 -1.50
N GLY A 210 3.38 29.76 -0.29
CA GLY A 210 2.77 30.35 0.90
C GLY A 210 3.33 29.86 2.21
N ILE A 211 4.60 29.45 2.24
CA ILE A 211 5.43 29.62 3.44
C ILE A 211 6.75 30.18 2.93
N ASP A 212 6.85 31.50 2.96
CA ASP A 212 8.13 32.19 2.95
C ASP A 212 9.04 31.47 3.95
N HIS A 213 10.16 30.95 3.46
CA HIS A 213 11.30 30.67 4.30
C HIS A 213 11.71 32.01 4.92
N LEU A 214 11.16 32.30 6.10
CA LEU A 214 11.76 33.19 7.08
C LEU A 214 13.15 32.59 7.37
N VAL A 215 14.14 33.08 6.64
CA VAL A 215 15.55 32.96 7.00
C VAL A 215 15.69 33.78 8.27
N ILE A 216 15.47 33.14 9.42
CA ILE A 216 16.02 33.62 10.68
C ILE A 216 17.52 33.35 10.58
N SER A 217 18.24 34.41 10.22
CA SER A 217 19.69 34.52 10.35
C SER A 217 20.06 34.37 11.83
N ASP A 218 20.43 33.15 12.24
CA ASP A 218 21.19 32.94 13.46
C ASP A 218 22.68 32.93 13.12
N ASP A 219 23.30 34.10 13.15
CA ASP A 219 24.74 34.20 13.39
C ASP A 219 25.05 35.39 14.32
N PRO A 220 25.16 35.16 15.65
CA PRO A 220 25.63 36.17 16.57
C PRO A 220 27.16 36.13 16.80
N TRP A 221 27.96 35.47 15.94
CA TRP A 221 29.41 35.40 16.11
C TRP A 221 30.25 35.61 14.83
N SER A 222 29.82 36.51 13.96
CA SER A 222 30.64 37.08 12.87
C SER A 222 30.80 38.58 13.00
#